data_AF-A0A944P3Q2-F1
#
_entry.id   AF-A0A944P3Q2-F1
#
_cell.length_a   1.000
_cell.length_b   1.000
_cell.length_c   1.000
_cell.angle_alpha   90.00
_cell.angle_beta   90.00
_cell.angle_gamma   90.00
#
_symmetry.space_group_name_H-M   'P 1'
#
loop_
_entity.id
_entity.type
_entity.pdbx_description
1 polymer ?
#
loop_
_entity_poly.entity_id
_entity_poly.type
_entity_poly.pdbx_seq_one_letter_code
_entity_poly.pdbx_strand_id
1 'polypeptide(L)'
;MRSSPTARFRRFAAVLLLAGAALLAPASPAAAAAPVDGEIKPYTIDAVYSAGVSSGGYMATQLHVAYSGTFSGSAAFASGPYYCAQNDLNKALNACMNTSQDLQANTLEQTARDWAAQGLIDPLANLSSDPVYAFSGSNDSTVKRPVADALADSYGRFGSQVLYNKSTTAGHAWISPLGPNSCTVTQKPWVNNCGIDAERDLLTHLLGSVSTPSGSPGGTLTRFDQNAYVPGGNAAAISMGDKGFYYTPKACADGAVCKLVVALHGCKQGYAYQGFGTQFIDNAYLNEYADTNQLIVLYPQAIATTTLDNPNGCWNWWGYLGDSAYARHGGKQIETIMAMVHGLSGGTPPPAKNAVTIGSTDAQDGYLKAAADESGAVVGTLEDSYGLAVGRGSDGKFNRTVLSFDTSQIPAGKEITRAYVTVTRSSSSGDPWSSPPGNRLLVDTQRGCFGGCAVETTDWAATPTVAGAAEIASFSSGSKASTDLSAGGLYAINRTGTTQLRLRFEGSQISTAYLFVNKDTQATLTVEYR
;
A
#
# COMPACT_ATOMS: atom_id res chain seq x y z
N MET A 1 -92.04 -25.35 -42.74
CA MET A 1 -92.41 -24.40 -41.67
C MET A 1 -91.35 -23.31 -41.60
N ARG A 2 -91.79 -22.04 -41.61
CA ARG A 2 -91.10 -20.80 -41.18
C ARG A 2 -89.83 -20.33 -41.93
N SER A 3 -90.08 -19.46 -42.92
CA SER A 3 -89.61 -18.06 -43.07
C SER A 3 -88.17 -17.63 -42.66
N SER A 4 -87.47 -17.02 -43.63
CA SER A 4 -86.30 -16.12 -43.49
C SER A 4 -86.56 -14.89 -42.59
N PRO A 5 -85.54 -14.14 -42.11
CA PRO A 5 -84.96 -13.08 -42.94
C PRO A 5 -83.45 -12.79 -42.75
N THR A 6 -82.93 -12.02 -43.71
CA THR A 6 -81.64 -11.32 -43.79
C THR A 6 -81.42 -10.33 -42.64
N ALA A 7 -80.19 -10.21 -42.14
CA ALA A 7 -79.78 -9.13 -41.23
C ALA A 7 -78.42 -8.52 -41.62
N ARG A 8 -78.48 -7.22 -41.90
CA ARG A 8 -77.36 -6.29 -42.12
C ARG A 8 -76.61 -6.09 -40.80
N PHE A 9 -75.28 -6.22 -40.80
CA PHE A 9 -74.46 -5.71 -39.70
C PHE A 9 -73.95 -4.30 -40.03
N ARG A 10 -74.39 -3.35 -39.18
CA ARG A 10 -74.00 -1.94 -39.16
C ARG A 10 -72.55 -1.79 -38.71
N ARG A 11 -71.80 -0.96 -39.42
CA ARG A 11 -70.49 -0.44 -38.99
C ARG A 11 -70.70 0.46 -37.77
N PHE A 12 -70.21 0.04 -36.61
CA PHE A 12 -70.02 0.92 -35.46
C PHE A 12 -68.66 1.59 -35.60
N ALA A 13 -68.66 2.91 -35.79
CA ALA A 13 -67.47 3.74 -35.65
C ALA A 13 -67.24 3.96 -34.14
N ALA A 14 -66.22 3.32 -33.58
CA ALA A 14 -65.72 3.62 -32.25
C ALA A 14 -64.66 4.72 -32.39
N VAL A 15 -64.98 5.90 -31.86
CA VAL A 15 -64.05 7.00 -31.65
C VAL A 15 -63.12 6.59 -30.50
N LEU A 16 -61.87 6.23 -30.82
CA LEU A 16 -60.80 6.01 -29.85
C LEU A 16 -60.07 7.33 -29.62
N LEU A 17 -60.38 7.98 -28.49
CA LEU A 17 -59.50 8.93 -27.83
C LEU A 17 -58.32 8.15 -27.25
N LEU A 18 -57.21 8.06 -27.99
CA LEU A 18 -55.93 7.59 -27.48
C LEU A 18 -55.09 8.81 -27.12
N ALA A 19 -55.00 9.07 -25.82
CA ALA A 19 -54.04 9.98 -25.23
C ALA A 19 -52.64 9.61 -25.72
N GLY A 20 -51.89 10.62 -26.21
CA GLY A 20 -50.50 10.46 -26.59
C GLY A 20 -49.66 10.07 -25.38
N ALA A 21 -49.44 8.77 -25.19
CA ALA A 21 -48.35 8.29 -24.36
C ALA A 21 -47.06 8.64 -25.09
N ALA A 22 -46.39 9.70 -24.66
CA ALA A 22 -44.99 9.93 -25.01
C ALA A 22 -44.21 8.69 -24.55
N LEU A 23 -43.81 7.86 -25.51
CA LEU A 23 -42.83 6.81 -25.32
C LEU A 23 -41.52 7.49 -24.89
N LEU A 24 -41.32 7.63 -23.58
CA LEU A 24 -40.00 7.87 -23.02
C LEU A 24 -39.17 6.64 -23.37
N ALA A 25 -38.35 6.76 -24.41
CA ALA A 25 -37.28 5.81 -24.65
C ALA A 25 -36.47 5.69 -23.36
N PRO A 26 -36.13 4.47 -22.89
CA PRO A 26 -35.21 4.34 -21.76
C PRO A 26 -33.93 5.08 -22.13
N ALA A 27 -33.53 6.04 -21.30
CA ALA A 27 -32.25 6.72 -21.46
C ALA A 27 -31.17 5.63 -21.52
N SER A 28 -30.45 5.56 -22.63
CA SER A 28 -29.24 4.74 -22.69
C SER A 28 -28.32 5.22 -21.58
N PRO A 29 -27.74 4.33 -20.75
CA PRO A 29 -26.75 4.74 -19.77
C PRO A 29 -25.66 5.52 -20.50
N ALA A 30 -25.31 6.69 -19.97
CA ALA A 30 -24.23 7.50 -20.51
C ALA A 30 -22.98 6.62 -20.63
N ALA A 31 -22.30 6.66 -21.78
CA ALA A 31 -21.09 5.88 -21.99
C ALA A 31 -20.05 6.27 -20.92
N ALA A 32 -19.48 5.27 -20.25
CA ALA A 32 -18.41 5.48 -19.28
C ALA A 32 -17.26 6.29 -19.93
N ALA A 33 -16.72 7.25 -19.20
CA ALA A 33 -15.64 8.09 -19.70
C ALA A 33 -14.41 7.22 -20.03
N ALA A 34 -13.86 7.40 -21.24
CA ALA A 34 -12.66 6.68 -21.65
C ALA A 34 -11.48 7.00 -20.70
N PRO A 35 -10.63 6.01 -20.36
CA PRO A 35 -9.47 6.26 -19.52
C PRO A 35 -8.53 7.31 -20.14
N VAL A 36 -8.03 8.23 -19.31
CA VAL A 36 -7.04 9.24 -19.67
C VAL A 36 -5.68 8.81 -19.12
N ASP A 37 -4.62 8.88 -19.92
CA ASP A 37 -3.27 8.57 -19.45
C ASP A 37 -2.78 9.61 -18.43
N GLY A 38 -2.13 9.14 -17.37
CA GLY A 38 -1.55 9.98 -16.34
C GLY A 38 -0.75 9.18 -15.32
N GLU A 39 -0.39 9.85 -14.23
CA GLU A 39 0.32 9.28 -13.09
C GLU A 39 -0.61 9.25 -11.87
N ILE A 40 -0.28 8.45 -10.85
CA ILE A 40 -0.95 8.60 -9.54
C ILE A 40 -0.60 9.97 -8.99
N LYS A 41 -1.63 10.71 -8.57
CA LYS A 41 -1.51 12.00 -7.91
C LYS A 41 -1.81 11.86 -6.42
N PRO A 42 -1.18 12.70 -5.58
CA PRO A 42 -1.47 12.72 -4.16
C PRO A 42 -2.82 13.42 -3.87
N TYR A 43 -3.56 12.88 -2.92
CA TYR A 43 -4.83 13.40 -2.40
C TYR A 43 -4.82 13.35 -0.87
N THR A 44 -5.69 14.15 -0.24
CA THR A 44 -5.90 14.06 1.21
C THR A 44 -6.87 12.92 1.50
N ILE A 45 -6.35 11.79 1.97
CA ILE A 45 -7.13 10.56 2.20
C ILE A 45 -7.28 10.29 3.70
N ASP A 46 -8.52 10.25 4.21
CA ASP A 46 -8.81 10.07 5.65
C ASP A 46 -9.12 8.62 6.05
N ALA A 47 -9.53 7.77 5.11
CA ALA A 47 -9.72 6.34 5.31
C ALA A 47 -9.50 5.55 4.01
N VAL A 48 -9.02 4.31 4.15
CA VAL A 48 -8.79 3.39 3.03
C VAL A 48 -9.55 2.10 3.27
N TYR A 49 -10.18 1.58 2.23
CA TYR A 49 -10.94 0.33 2.27
C TYR A 49 -10.51 -0.56 1.10
N SER A 50 -10.72 -1.86 1.24
CA SER A 50 -10.52 -2.83 0.16
C SER A 50 -11.86 -3.42 -0.28
N ALA A 51 -12.00 -3.72 -1.56
CA ALA A 51 -13.16 -4.40 -2.09
C ALA A 51 -12.75 -5.35 -3.22
N GLY A 52 -13.36 -6.53 -3.34
CA GLY A 52 -13.05 -7.39 -4.48
C GLY A 52 -13.96 -8.61 -4.61
N VAL A 53 -13.85 -9.26 -5.78
CA VAL A 53 -14.57 -10.51 -6.10
C VAL A 53 -13.62 -11.64 -6.42
N SER A 54 -13.98 -12.89 -6.06
CA SER A 54 -13.20 -14.07 -6.43
C SER A 54 -11.76 -13.97 -5.89
N SER A 55 -10.74 -14.17 -6.72
CA SER A 55 -9.34 -13.92 -6.34
C SER A 55 -9.08 -12.47 -5.88
N GLY A 56 -9.81 -11.48 -6.41
CA GLY A 56 -9.78 -10.11 -5.93
C GLY A 56 -10.40 -9.95 -4.54
N GLY A 57 -11.40 -10.77 -4.21
CA GLY A 57 -11.97 -10.84 -2.86
C GLY A 57 -11.00 -11.48 -1.86
N TYR A 58 -10.24 -12.51 -2.28
CA TYR A 58 -9.13 -13.03 -1.47
C TYR A 58 -8.04 -11.98 -1.26
N MET A 59 -7.68 -11.24 -2.31
CA MET A 59 -6.69 -10.17 -2.23
C MET A 59 -7.16 -9.00 -1.35
N ALA A 60 -8.45 -8.63 -1.41
CA ALA A 60 -9.04 -7.62 -0.52
C ALA A 60 -8.92 -8.06 0.95
N THR A 61 -9.28 -9.32 1.25
CA THR A 61 -9.08 -9.91 2.58
C THR A 61 -7.60 -9.91 3.00
N GLN A 62 -6.68 -10.26 2.09
CA GLN A 62 -5.25 -10.24 2.34
C GLN A 62 -4.73 -8.84 2.68
N LEU A 63 -5.11 -7.83 1.91
CA LEU A 63 -4.74 -6.42 2.16
C LEU A 63 -5.26 -5.95 3.51
N HIS A 64 -6.55 -6.21 3.79
CA HIS A 64 -7.17 -5.79 5.03
C HIS A 64 -6.53 -6.45 6.26
N VAL A 65 -6.26 -7.76 6.22
CA VAL A 65 -5.65 -8.46 7.35
C VAL A 65 -4.15 -8.12 7.49
N ALA A 66 -3.40 -8.09 6.39
CA ALA A 66 -1.97 -7.85 6.42
C ALA A 66 -1.63 -6.40 6.82
N TYR A 67 -2.37 -5.43 6.29
CA TYR A 67 -2.17 -4.00 6.53
C TYR A 67 -3.39 -3.38 7.23
N SER A 68 -3.91 -4.03 8.27
CA SER A 68 -5.08 -3.56 9.03
C SER A 68 -4.89 -2.20 9.70
N GLY A 69 -3.65 -1.74 9.89
CA GLY A 69 -3.37 -0.36 10.31
C GLY A 69 -3.55 0.69 9.21
N THR A 70 -3.75 0.28 7.95
CA THR A 70 -4.02 1.15 6.80
C THR A 70 -5.47 1.02 6.32
N PHE A 71 -6.00 -0.20 6.26
CA PHE A 71 -7.36 -0.45 5.80
C PHE A 71 -8.34 -0.44 6.96
N SER A 72 -9.33 0.44 6.92
CA SER A 72 -10.39 0.61 7.92
C SER A 72 -11.61 -0.29 7.68
N GLY A 73 -11.48 -1.33 6.86
CA GLY A 73 -12.58 -2.21 6.47
C GLY A 73 -12.39 -2.85 5.10
N SER A 74 -13.26 -3.84 4.81
CA SER A 74 -13.17 -4.62 3.57
C SER A 74 -14.51 -5.15 3.07
N ALA A 75 -14.65 -5.27 1.76
CA ALA A 75 -15.77 -5.93 1.10
C ALA A 75 -15.31 -7.10 0.21
N ALA A 76 -15.91 -8.27 0.38
CA ALA A 76 -15.48 -9.48 -0.31
C ALA A 76 -16.65 -10.27 -0.89
N PHE A 77 -16.66 -10.41 -2.21
CA PHE A 77 -17.67 -11.15 -2.96
C PHE A 77 -17.13 -12.49 -3.42
N ALA A 78 -17.89 -13.56 -3.17
CA ALA A 78 -17.59 -14.88 -3.72
C ALA A 78 -16.13 -15.33 -3.50
N SER A 79 -15.65 -15.17 -2.27
CA SER A 79 -14.27 -15.44 -1.87
C SER A 79 -14.23 -16.22 -0.54
N GLY A 80 -13.07 -16.33 0.09
CA GLY A 80 -12.88 -17.13 1.29
C GLY A 80 -11.86 -16.59 2.28
N PRO A 81 -11.56 -17.37 3.32
CA PRO A 81 -10.74 -16.94 4.46
C PRO A 81 -9.33 -16.49 4.09
N TYR A 82 -8.76 -15.64 4.94
CA TYR A 82 -7.36 -15.21 4.85
C TYR A 82 -6.40 -16.40 4.82
N TYR A 83 -5.41 -16.35 3.92
CA TYR A 83 -4.38 -17.38 3.73
C TYR A 83 -4.92 -18.80 3.43
N CYS A 84 -6.17 -18.94 2.98
CA CYS A 84 -6.83 -20.23 2.82
C CYS A 84 -6.02 -21.28 2.04
N ALA A 85 -5.42 -20.87 0.92
CA ALA A 85 -4.67 -21.79 0.07
C ALA A 85 -3.35 -22.27 0.68
N GLN A 86 -2.82 -21.59 1.70
CA GLN A 86 -1.60 -21.99 2.42
C GLN A 86 -0.40 -22.31 1.52
N ASN A 87 -0.18 -21.51 0.46
CA ASN A 87 0.86 -21.74 -0.56
C ASN A 87 0.70 -23.04 -1.38
N ASP A 88 -0.53 -23.56 -1.48
CA ASP A 88 -0.83 -24.84 -2.14
C ASP A 88 -2.04 -24.70 -3.09
N LEU A 89 -1.79 -24.87 -4.39
CA LEU A 89 -2.84 -24.82 -5.42
C LEU A 89 -3.89 -25.93 -5.25
N ASN A 90 -3.52 -27.11 -4.75
CA ASN A 90 -4.47 -28.19 -4.50
C ASN A 90 -5.46 -27.80 -3.39
N LYS A 91 -4.97 -27.15 -2.32
CA LYS A 91 -5.83 -26.59 -1.27
C LYS A 91 -6.69 -25.45 -1.82
N ALA A 92 -6.11 -24.56 -2.63
CA ALA A 92 -6.85 -23.48 -3.29
C ALA A 92 -8.08 -24.01 -4.04
N LEU A 93 -7.91 -25.07 -4.84
CA LEU A 93 -9.00 -25.63 -5.65
C LEU A 93 -10.01 -26.45 -4.83
N ASN A 94 -9.55 -27.23 -3.86
CA ASN A 94 -10.38 -28.26 -3.22
C ASN A 94 -10.93 -27.88 -1.84
N ALA A 95 -10.22 -27.03 -1.10
CA ALA A 95 -10.67 -26.51 0.20
C ALA A 95 -11.24 -25.10 0.05
N CYS A 96 -10.60 -24.24 -0.73
CA CYS A 96 -10.90 -22.81 -0.78
C CYS A 96 -11.85 -22.40 -1.93
N MET A 97 -12.18 -23.29 -2.84
CA MET A 97 -13.17 -23.01 -3.90
C MET A 97 -14.31 -24.02 -3.80
N ASN A 98 -13.92 -25.29 -3.72
CA ASN A 98 -14.80 -26.39 -3.44
C ASN A 98 -14.90 -26.67 -1.94
N THR A 99 -15.49 -27.81 -1.58
CA THR A 99 -15.62 -28.30 -0.20
C THR A 99 -15.24 -29.78 -0.14
N SER A 100 -14.35 -30.22 -1.03
CA SER A 100 -13.87 -31.61 -1.09
C SER A 100 -12.70 -31.87 -0.13
N GLN A 101 -12.06 -30.82 0.35
CA GLN A 101 -11.08 -30.84 1.43
C GLN A 101 -11.51 -29.91 2.56
N ASP A 102 -11.00 -30.19 3.77
CA ASP A 102 -11.18 -29.30 4.92
C ASP A 102 -10.43 -27.97 4.71
N LEU A 103 -11.11 -26.86 4.97
CA LEU A 103 -10.56 -25.50 4.98
C LEU A 103 -9.48 -25.30 6.04
N GLN A 104 -9.52 -26.09 7.12
CA GLN A 104 -8.62 -25.96 8.26
C GLN A 104 -8.74 -24.58 8.95
N ALA A 105 -9.97 -24.09 9.13
CA ALA A 105 -10.24 -22.72 9.62
C ALA A 105 -9.47 -22.35 10.90
N ASN A 106 -9.37 -23.27 11.87
CA ASN A 106 -8.59 -23.05 13.10
C ASN A 106 -7.09 -22.85 12.82
N THR A 107 -6.53 -23.61 11.87
CA THR A 107 -5.13 -23.46 11.46
C THR A 107 -4.87 -22.14 10.74
N LEU A 108 -5.81 -21.69 9.91
CA LEU A 108 -5.72 -20.39 9.24
C LEU A 108 -5.69 -19.25 10.26
N GLU A 109 -6.57 -19.32 11.28
CA GLU A 109 -6.62 -18.30 12.34
C GLU A 109 -5.39 -18.32 13.24
N GLN A 110 -4.91 -19.52 13.60
CA GLN A 110 -3.68 -19.63 14.37
C GLN A 110 -2.50 -19.06 13.58
N THR A 111 -2.43 -19.31 12.28
CA THR A 111 -1.39 -18.76 11.40
C THR A 111 -1.44 -17.23 11.37
N ALA A 112 -2.64 -16.64 11.26
CA ALA A 112 -2.80 -15.19 11.33
C ALA A 112 -2.33 -14.63 12.68
N ARG A 113 -2.68 -15.27 13.80
CA ARG A 113 -2.23 -14.87 15.15
C ARG A 113 -0.71 -14.96 15.29
N ASP A 114 -0.12 -16.04 14.79
CA ASP A 114 1.33 -16.27 14.84
C ASP A 114 2.07 -15.22 13.99
N TRP A 115 1.58 -14.92 12.79
CA TRP A 115 2.16 -13.89 11.93
C TRP A 115 2.02 -12.48 12.51
N ALA A 116 0.89 -12.16 13.15
CA ALA A 116 0.73 -10.89 13.84
C ALA A 116 1.71 -10.77 15.03
N ALA A 117 1.87 -11.84 15.82
CA ALA A 117 2.83 -11.88 16.91
C ALA A 117 4.30 -11.76 16.44
N GLN A 118 4.58 -12.21 15.21
CA GLN A 118 5.89 -12.10 14.57
C GLN A 118 6.11 -10.76 13.84
N GLY A 119 5.09 -9.88 13.77
CA GLY A 119 5.16 -8.62 13.01
C GLY A 119 5.16 -8.80 11.49
N LEU A 120 4.77 -9.99 11.01
CA LEU A 120 4.67 -10.31 9.59
C LEU A 120 3.37 -9.80 8.96
N ILE A 121 2.37 -9.54 9.79
CA ILE A 121 1.17 -8.76 9.46
C ILE A 121 0.92 -7.77 10.60
N ASP A 122 0.09 -6.76 10.34
CA ASP A 122 -0.37 -5.84 11.37
C ASP A 122 -1.14 -6.58 12.49
N PRO A 123 -1.20 -6.01 13.71
CA PRO A 123 -1.94 -6.61 14.82
C PRO A 123 -3.40 -6.92 14.47
N LEU A 124 -3.85 -8.15 14.73
CA LEU A 124 -5.26 -8.52 14.51
C LEU A 124 -6.25 -7.72 15.35
N ALA A 125 -5.79 -7.09 16.43
CA ALA A 125 -6.60 -6.18 17.24
C ALA A 125 -7.11 -4.97 16.43
N ASN A 126 -6.42 -4.57 15.37
CA ASN A 126 -6.85 -3.49 14.48
C ASN A 126 -8.16 -3.85 13.75
N LEU A 127 -8.37 -5.14 13.44
CA LEU A 127 -9.58 -5.62 12.77
C LEU A 127 -10.83 -5.55 13.67
N SER A 128 -10.64 -5.29 14.96
CA SER A 128 -11.73 -5.19 15.93
C SER A 128 -12.60 -3.99 15.58
N SER A 129 -13.90 -4.22 15.46
CA SER A 129 -14.90 -3.24 15.07
C SER A 129 -14.83 -2.73 13.63
N ASP A 130 -13.85 -3.15 12.82
CA ASP A 130 -13.79 -2.77 11.40
C ASP A 130 -15.03 -3.29 10.67
N PRO A 131 -15.69 -2.47 9.83
CA PRO A 131 -16.79 -2.92 9.00
C PRO A 131 -16.28 -3.87 7.91
N VAL A 132 -16.87 -5.06 7.88
CA VAL A 132 -16.60 -6.07 6.83
C VAL A 132 -17.89 -6.46 6.14
N TYR A 133 -17.95 -6.29 4.82
CA TYR A 133 -19.04 -6.78 3.99
C TYR A 133 -18.63 -8.09 3.32
N ALA A 134 -19.44 -9.14 3.49
CA ALA A 134 -19.27 -10.40 2.77
C ALA A 134 -20.49 -10.66 1.87
N PHE A 135 -20.25 -11.32 0.73
CA PHE A 135 -21.33 -11.71 -0.18
C PHE A 135 -21.15 -13.12 -0.75
N SER A 136 -22.23 -13.91 -0.78
CA SER A 136 -22.25 -15.18 -1.53
C SER A 136 -23.62 -15.50 -2.15
N GLY A 137 -23.59 -16.01 -3.39
CA GLY A 137 -24.78 -16.49 -4.09
C GLY A 137 -25.04 -17.97 -3.87
N SER A 138 -26.31 -18.40 -3.89
CA SER A 138 -26.63 -19.82 -3.70
C SER A 138 -26.30 -20.69 -4.92
N ASN A 139 -26.14 -20.07 -6.09
CA ASN A 139 -25.77 -20.74 -7.34
C ASN A 139 -24.28 -20.60 -7.66
N ASP A 140 -23.47 -20.03 -6.75
CA ASP A 140 -22.03 -20.02 -6.90
C ASP A 140 -21.48 -21.45 -6.74
N SER A 141 -21.09 -22.02 -7.88
CA SER A 141 -20.44 -23.34 -7.98
C SER A 141 -18.92 -23.26 -8.11
N THR A 142 -18.35 -22.04 -8.10
CA THR A 142 -16.91 -21.79 -8.23
C THR A 142 -16.27 -21.59 -6.86
N VAL A 143 -16.77 -20.64 -6.07
CA VAL A 143 -16.43 -20.49 -4.66
C VAL A 143 -17.70 -20.77 -3.87
N LYS A 144 -17.81 -22.01 -3.39
CA LYS A 144 -19.04 -22.49 -2.76
C LYS A 144 -19.32 -21.72 -1.47
N ARG A 145 -20.61 -21.49 -1.20
CA ARG A 145 -21.09 -20.75 -0.01
C ARG A 145 -20.42 -21.14 1.32
N PRO A 146 -20.14 -22.42 1.66
CA PRO A 146 -19.46 -22.75 2.91
C PRO A 146 -18.06 -22.10 3.06
N VAL A 147 -17.39 -21.80 1.95
CA VAL A 147 -16.12 -21.06 1.97
C VAL A 147 -16.35 -19.60 2.37
N ALA A 148 -17.35 -18.94 1.78
CA ALA A 148 -17.71 -17.57 2.14
C ALA A 148 -18.31 -17.47 3.55
N ASP A 149 -19.03 -18.50 4.01
CA ASP A 149 -19.47 -18.62 5.40
C ASP A 149 -18.25 -18.63 6.33
N ALA A 150 -17.22 -19.42 6.02
CA ALA A 150 -15.99 -19.45 6.82
C ALA A 150 -15.22 -18.12 6.81
N LEU A 151 -15.28 -17.34 5.73
CA LEU A 151 -14.72 -15.98 5.67
C LEU A 151 -15.42 -15.04 6.65
N ALA A 152 -16.75 -15.00 6.60
CA ALA A 152 -17.56 -14.18 7.51
C ALA A 152 -17.32 -14.57 8.97
N ASP A 153 -17.28 -15.88 9.26
CA ASP A 153 -17.02 -16.40 10.59
C ASP A 153 -15.61 -16.02 11.10
N SER A 154 -14.59 -16.07 10.23
CA SER A 154 -13.21 -15.73 10.60
C SER A 154 -13.06 -14.26 10.97
N TYR A 155 -13.63 -13.35 10.17
CA TYR A 155 -13.69 -11.93 10.53
C TYR A 155 -14.45 -11.69 11.84
N GLY A 156 -15.56 -12.38 12.06
CA GLY A 156 -16.29 -12.32 13.33
C GLY A 156 -15.43 -12.74 14.53
N ARG A 157 -14.58 -13.77 14.38
CA ARG A 157 -13.64 -14.21 15.43
C ARG A 157 -12.46 -13.25 15.66
N PHE A 158 -12.17 -12.38 14.70
CA PHE A 158 -11.23 -11.26 14.89
C PHE A 158 -11.89 -10.00 15.48
N GLY A 159 -13.22 -10.01 15.66
CA GLY A 159 -13.97 -8.92 16.29
C GLY A 159 -14.49 -7.86 15.31
N SER A 160 -14.40 -8.10 14.00
CA SER A 160 -14.93 -7.20 12.98
C SER A 160 -16.47 -7.16 12.99
N GLN A 161 -17.04 -6.04 12.54
CA GLN A 161 -18.48 -5.90 12.35
C GLN A 161 -18.86 -6.48 10.98
N VAL A 162 -19.30 -7.73 10.94
CA VAL A 162 -19.58 -8.43 9.68
C VAL A 162 -21.03 -8.25 9.23
N LEU A 163 -21.22 -7.66 8.06
CA LEU A 163 -22.48 -7.69 7.31
C LEU A 163 -22.36 -8.70 6.17
N TYR A 164 -23.08 -9.82 6.28
CA TYR A 164 -22.99 -10.89 5.29
C TYR A 164 -24.30 -11.08 4.53
N ASN A 165 -24.32 -10.70 3.25
CA ASN A 165 -25.45 -10.94 2.36
C ASN A 165 -25.28 -12.28 1.61
N LYS A 166 -26.14 -13.23 1.94
CA LYS A 166 -26.23 -14.55 1.28
C LYS A 166 -27.64 -14.90 0.79
N SER A 167 -28.47 -13.87 0.59
CA SER A 167 -29.90 -14.03 0.32
C SER A 167 -30.22 -14.32 -1.16
N THR A 168 -29.30 -14.01 -2.07
CA THR A 168 -29.54 -14.10 -3.51
C THR A 168 -29.19 -15.47 -4.08
N THR A 169 -29.74 -15.76 -5.26
CA THR A 169 -29.40 -16.93 -6.08
C THR A 169 -28.24 -16.65 -7.04
N ALA A 170 -27.38 -15.69 -6.70
CA ALA A 170 -26.30 -15.29 -7.58
C ALA A 170 -25.38 -16.45 -7.98
N GLY A 171 -24.86 -16.41 -9.21
CA GLY A 171 -23.70 -17.17 -9.63
C GLY A 171 -22.39 -16.57 -9.07
N HIS A 172 -21.25 -17.03 -9.59
CA HIS A 172 -19.94 -16.50 -9.22
C HIS A 172 -19.65 -15.19 -9.98
N ALA A 173 -19.93 -14.05 -9.34
CA ALA A 173 -19.84 -12.73 -9.95
C ALA A 173 -19.72 -11.61 -8.93
N TRP A 174 -19.28 -10.44 -9.39
CA TRP A 174 -19.53 -9.17 -8.72
C TRP A 174 -21.01 -8.81 -8.91
N ILE A 175 -21.71 -8.42 -7.86
CA ILE A 175 -23.15 -8.14 -7.94
C ILE A 175 -23.35 -6.64 -7.97
N SER A 176 -23.92 -6.13 -9.06
CA SER A 176 -24.10 -4.70 -9.27
C SER A 176 -25.36 -4.43 -10.10
N PRO A 177 -26.08 -3.31 -9.86
CA PRO A 177 -27.18 -2.85 -10.71
C PRO A 177 -26.80 -2.69 -12.19
N LEU A 178 -25.54 -2.40 -12.49
CA LEU A 178 -25.03 -2.26 -13.86
C LEU A 178 -24.59 -3.59 -14.49
N GLY A 179 -24.64 -4.69 -13.74
CA GLY A 179 -24.23 -5.99 -14.23
C GLY A 179 -25.01 -6.43 -15.48
N PRO A 180 -24.35 -6.71 -16.62
CA PRO A 180 -25.04 -7.08 -17.85
C PRO A 180 -25.59 -8.52 -17.83
N ASN A 181 -25.15 -9.35 -16.89
CA ASN A 181 -25.63 -10.71 -16.73
C ASN A 181 -26.84 -10.80 -15.80
N SER A 182 -27.67 -11.83 -16.00
CA SER A 182 -28.69 -12.20 -15.01
C SER A 182 -28.06 -12.73 -13.72
N CYS A 183 -28.82 -12.67 -12.62
CA CYS A 183 -28.28 -13.01 -11.30
C CYS A 183 -27.61 -14.39 -11.23
N THR A 184 -28.22 -15.43 -11.79
CA THR A 184 -27.87 -16.84 -11.53
C THR A 184 -26.68 -17.36 -12.33
N VAL A 185 -26.17 -16.62 -13.31
CA VAL A 185 -25.17 -17.15 -14.25
C VAL A 185 -23.73 -16.90 -13.79
N THR A 186 -22.82 -17.78 -14.19
CA THR A 186 -21.37 -17.61 -14.00
C THR A 186 -20.72 -17.50 -15.37
N GLN A 187 -20.68 -16.30 -15.96
CA GLN A 187 -20.20 -16.07 -17.32
C GLN A 187 -19.56 -14.69 -17.48
N LYS A 188 -18.68 -14.51 -18.47
CA LYS A 188 -18.11 -13.19 -18.83
C LYS A 188 -19.24 -12.15 -19.01
N PRO A 189 -19.16 -10.94 -18.42
CA PRO A 189 -18.00 -10.36 -17.72
C PRO A 189 -17.92 -10.66 -16.20
N TRP A 190 -18.70 -11.61 -15.68
CA TRP A 190 -18.81 -11.96 -14.25
C TRP A 190 -19.21 -10.77 -13.37
N VAL A 191 -20.10 -9.95 -13.92
CA VAL A 191 -20.81 -8.88 -13.21
C VAL A 191 -22.30 -9.10 -13.45
N ASN A 192 -23.06 -9.36 -12.39
CA ASN A 192 -24.45 -9.80 -12.48
C ASN A 192 -25.38 -8.78 -11.81
N ASN A 193 -26.53 -8.54 -12.44
CA ASN A 193 -27.63 -7.81 -11.83
C ASN A 193 -28.58 -8.79 -11.13
N CYS A 194 -28.67 -8.66 -9.81
CA CYS A 194 -29.53 -9.48 -8.94
C CYS A 194 -30.78 -8.75 -8.44
N GLY A 195 -31.11 -7.58 -8.99
CA GLY A 195 -32.22 -6.76 -8.51
C GLY A 195 -31.97 -6.12 -7.14
N ILE A 196 -30.72 -6.08 -6.70
CA ILE A 196 -30.26 -5.41 -5.47
C ILE A 196 -29.18 -4.39 -5.81
N ASP A 197 -28.99 -3.42 -4.93
CA ASP A 197 -27.87 -2.46 -4.97
C ASP A 197 -26.86 -2.87 -3.92
N ALA A 198 -25.94 -3.78 -4.29
CA ALA A 198 -24.95 -4.30 -3.36
C ALA A 198 -23.89 -3.24 -3.01
N GLU A 199 -23.62 -2.30 -3.92
CA GLU A 199 -22.71 -1.18 -3.69
C GLU A 199 -23.25 -0.23 -2.62
N ARG A 200 -24.56 0.05 -2.61
CA ARG A 200 -25.17 0.79 -1.51
C ARG A 200 -24.95 0.08 -0.19
N ASP A 201 -25.24 -1.22 -0.14
CA ASP A 201 -25.20 -1.99 1.10
C ASP A 201 -23.76 -2.09 1.62
N LEU A 202 -22.78 -2.39 0.74
CA LEU A 202 -21.37 -2.49 1.11
C LEU A 202 -20.81 -1.12 1.52
N LEU A 203 -21.06 -0.05 0.75
CA LEU A 203 -20.49 1.25 1.04
C LEU A 203 -21.16 1.90 2.25
N THR A 204 -22.47 1.68 2.46
CA THR A 204 -23.13 2.11 3.71
C THR A 204 -22.48 1.43 4.91
N HIS A 205 -22.17 0.14 4.80
CA HIS A 205 -21.52 -0.59 5.89
C HIS A 205 -20.10 -0.09 6.17
N LEU A 206 -19.30 0.16 5.11
CA LEU A 206 -17.93 0.64 5.25
C LEU A 206 -17.81 2.11 5.68
N LEU A 207 -18.69 2.98 5.16
CA LEU A 207 -18.62 4.43 5.31
C LEU A 207 -19.61 4.98 6.36
N GLY A 208 -20.49 4.12 6.89
CA GLY A 208 -21.60 4.45 7.79
C GLY A 208 -22.86 4.96 7.07
N SER A 209 -22.70 5.74 6.00
CA SER A 209 -23.80 6.19 5.15
C SER A 209 -23.30 6.58 3.76
N VAL A 210 -24.18 6.52 2.75
CA VAL A 210 -23.89 7.01 1.40
C VAL A 210 -25.02 7.85 0.83
N SER A 211 -24.66 8.87 0.06
CA SER A 211 -25.56 9.61 -0.82
C SER A 211 -25.99 8.76 -2.00
N THR A 212 -27.13 9.10 -2.61
CA THR A 212 -27.60 8.48 -3.85
C THR A 212 -26.52 8.54 -4.94
N PRO A 213 -26.32 7.46 -5.71
CA PRO A 213 -25.29 7.42 -6.76
C PRO A 213 -25.59 8.41 -7.89
N SER A 214 -24.55 8.89 -8.55
CA SER A 214 -24.68 9.75 -9.73
C SER A 214 -25.23 8.96 -10.92
N GLY A 215 -26.26 9.48 -11.59
CA GLY A 215 -26.76 8.92 -12.84
C GLY A 215 -25.86 9.20 -14.06
N SER A 216 -24.85 10.06 -13.90
CA SER A 216 -23.85 10.38 -14.92
C SER A 216 -22.56 10.81 -14.22
N PRO A 217 -21.67 9.88 -13.85
CA PRO A 217 -20.41 10.19 -13.20
C PRO A 217 -19.58 11.18 -14.03
N GLY A 218 -19.09 12.25 -13.41
CA GLY A 218 -18.33 13.34 -14.02
C GLY A 218 -16.86 13.41 -13.60
N GLY A 219 -16.39 12.44 -12.82
CA GLY A 219 -14.98 12.28 -12.46
C GLY A 219 -14.09 11.79 -13.60
N THR A 220 -12.80 11.64 -13.32
CA THR A 220 -11.79 11.23 -14.31
C THR A 220 -11.28 9.82 -13.98
N LEU A 221 -11.32 8.93 -14.97
CA LEU A 221 -10.66 7.63 -14.91
C LEU A 221 -9.24 7.76 -15.44
N THR A 222 -8.25 7.77 -14.56
CA THR A 222 -6.83 7.88 -14.91
C THR A 222 -6.24 6.49 -15.10
N ARG A 223 -5.51 6.27 -16.21
CA ARG A 223 -4.69 5.09 -16.48
C ARG A 223 -3.23 5.42 -16.19
N PHE A 224 -2.58 4.63 -15.35
CA PHE A 224 -1.19 4.85 -14.91
C PHE A 224 -0.32 3.60 -15.06
N ASP A 225 1.01 3.78 -15.03
CA ASP A 225 1.98 2.69 -15.11
C ASP A 225 2.19 2.00 -13.75
N GLN A 226 1.79 0.73 -13.62
CA GLN A 226 1.98 -0.03 -12.39
C GLN A 226 3.44 -0.41 -12.14
N ASN A 227 4.31 -0.43 -13.17
CA ASN A 227 5.72 -0.78 -12.99
C ASN A 227 6.40 0.18 -12.00
N ALA A 228 5.98 1.44 -11.95
CA ALA A 228 6.48 2.44 -11.01
C ALA A 228 6.26 2.07 -9.53
N TYR A 229 5.32 1.18 -9.22
CA TYR A 229 4.92 0.79 -7.86
C TYR A 229 5.35 -0.63 -7.48
N VAL A 230 5.90 -1.38 -8.43
CA VAL A 230 6.28 -2.79 -8.21
C VAL A 230 7.68 -2.85 -7.62
N PRO A 231 7.93 -3.66 -6.57
CA PRO A 231 9.29 -3.96 -6.12
C PRO A 231 10.14 -4.50 -7.28
N GLY A 232 11.20 -3.77 -7.64
CA GLY A 232 12.07 -4.12 -8.77
C GLY A 232 11.58 -3.64 -10.15
N GLY A 233 10.50 -2.86 -10.23
CA GLY A 233 10.12 -2.11 -11.42
C GLY A 233 9.54 -2.94 -12.58
N ASN A 234 9.06 -4.16 -12.31
CA ASN A 234 8.54 -5.07 -13.34
C ASN A 234 7.26 -5.77 -12.89
N ALA A 235 6.11 -5.21 -13.26
CA ALA A 235 4.79 -5.74 -12.91
C ALA A 235 4.54 -7.14 -13.45
N ALA A 236 4.98 -7.41 -14.68
CA ALA A 236 4.76 -8.70 -15.34
C ALA A 236 5.45 -9.86 -14.58
N ALA A 237 6.59 -9.60 -13.94
CA ALA A 237 7.32 -10.58 -13.13
C ALA A 237 6.53 -11.08 -11.91
N ILE A 238 5.46 -10.36 -11.53
CA ILE A 238 4.60 -10.70 -10.39
C ILE A 238 3.15 -10.92 -10.83
N SER A 239 2.91 -11.21 -12.11
CA SER A 239 1.57 -11.42 -12.68
C SER A 239 0.65 -10.19 -12.58
N MET A 240 1.23 -8.98 -12.57
CA MET A 240 0.49 -7.72 -12.66
C MET A 240 0.70 -7.05 -14.03
N GLY A 241 -0.32 -6.32 -14.50
CA GLY A 241 -0.26 -5.59 -15.76
C GLY A 241 0.65 -4.37 -15.69
N ASP A 242 1.04 -3.83 -16.83
CA ASP A 242 1.69 -2.51 -16.91
C ASP A 242 0.72 -1.37 -16.58
N LYS A 243 -0.58 -1.57 -16.77
CA LYS A 243 -1.61 -0.53 -16.60
C LYS A 243 -2.44 -0.75 -15.35
N GLY A 244 -2.54 0.28 -14.51
CA GLY A 244 -3.50 0.40 -13.42
C GLY A 244 -4.46 1.54 -13.71
N PHE A 245 -5.57 1.60 -12.97
CA PHE A 245 -6.55 2.69 -13.12
C PHE A 245 -6.95 3.25 -11.77
N TYR A 246 -7.29 4.53 -11.70
CA TYR A 246 -8.02 5.07 -10.54
C TYR A 246 -9.03 6.13 -11.00
N TYR A 247 -10.20 6.11 -10.40
CA TYR A 247 -11.27 7.07 -10.63
C TYR A 247 -11.24 8.17 -9.57
N THR A 248 -11.22 9.43 -10.02
CA THR A 248 -11.20 10.59 -9.14
C THR A 248 -12.43 11.46 -9.37
N PRO A 249 -13.34 11.57 -8.37
CA PRO A 249 -14.41 12.55 -8.38
C PRO A 249 -13.88 13.97 -8.45
N LYS A 250 -14.66 14.87 -9.07
CA LYS A 250 -14.29 16.30 -9.19
C LYS A 250 -13.97 16.94 -7.82
N ALA A 251 -14.74 16.63 -6.78
CA ALA A 251 -14.50 17.18 -5.44
C ALA A 251 -13.11 16.81 -4.89
N CYS A 252 -12.66 15.56 -5.09
CA CYS A 252 -11.33 15.12 -4.67
C CYS A 252 -10.22 15.78 -5.50
N ALA A 253 -10.44 15.94 -6.80
CA ALA A 253 -9.52 16.67 -7.68
C ALA A 253 -9.38 18.15 -7.31
N ASP A 254 -10.44 18.76 -6.78
CA ASP A 254 -10.47 20.15 -6.30
C ASP A 254 -9.93 20.30 -4.86
N GLY A 255 -9.38 19.24 -4.26
CA GLY A 255 -8.65 19.29 -2.97
C GLY A 255 -9.49 18.95 -1.74
N ALA A 256 -10.69 18.37 -1.89
CA ALA A 256 -11.45 17.90 -0.74
C ALA A 256 -10.76 16.70 -0.06
N VAL A 257 -11.00 16.54 1.24
CA VAL A 257 -10.66 15.30 1.95
C VAL A 257 -11.55 14.18 1.41
N CYS A 258 -10.93 13.07 1.02
CA CYS A 258 -11.60 11.95 0.39
C CYS A 258 -11.26 10.63 1.07
N LYS A 259 -12.05 9.60 0.75
CA LYS A 259 -11.77 8.21 1.11
C LYS A 259 -11.22 7.47 -0.09
N LEU A 260 -10.63 6.31 0.13
CA LEU A 260 -10.14 5.43 -0.93
C LEU A 260 -10.75 4.04 -0.81
N VAL A 261 -11.26 3.51 -1.92
CA VAL A 261 -11.57 2.08 -2.06
C VAL A 261 -10.63 1.48 -3.09
N VAL A 262 -9.90 0.43 -2.70
CA VAL A 262 -9.11 -0.40 -3.61
C VAL A 262 -10.00 -1.53 -4.12
N ALA A 263 -10.47 -1.42 -5.36
CA ALA A 263 -11.40 -2.35 -6.00
C ALA A 263 -10.66 -3.37 -6.90
N LEU A 264 -10.73 -4.63 -6.52
CA LEU A 264 -9.93 -5.72 -7.08
C LEU A 264 -10.82 -6.68 -7.89
N HIS A 265 -10.57 -6.72 -9.19
CA HIS A 265 -11.25 -7.61 -10.12
C HIS A 265 -10.94 -9.09 -9.81
N GLY A 266 -11.80 -10.00 -10.25
CA GLY A 266 -11.57 -11.45 -10.13
C GLY A 266 -10.69 -12.04 -11.23
N CYS A 267 -10.53 -13.35 -11.20
CA CYS A 267 -9.88 -14.07 -12.30
C CYS A 267 -10.60 -13.78 -13.63
N LYS A 268 -9.86 -13.67 -14.73
CA LYS A 268 -10.38 -13.41 -16.09
C LYS A 268 -11.04 -12.04 -16.28
N GLN A 269 -10.94 -11.15 -15.29
CA GLN A 269 -11.53 -9.81 -15.30
C GLN A 269 -10.49 -8.68 -15.36
N GLY A 270 -9.20 -9.00 -15.49
CA GLY A 270 -8.15 -7.99 -15.65
C GLY A 270 -8.26 -7.31 -17.01
N TYR A 271 -7.90 -6.03 -17.07
CA TYR A 271 -8.02 -5.18 -18.26
C TYR A 271 -7.47 -5.83 -19.55
N ALA A 272 -6.29 -6.43 -19.45
CA ALA A 272 -5.61 -7.06 -20.59
C ALA A 272 -6.14 -8.48 -20.93
N TYR A 273 -7.03 -9.05 -20.13
CA TYR A 273 -7.46 -10.43 -20.29
C TYR A 273 -8.45 -10.57 -21.46
N GLN A 274 -7.98 -11.06 -22.62
CA GLN A 274 -8.83 -11.48 -23.75
C GLN A 274 -9.93 -10.46 -24.13
N GLY A 275 -9.54 -9.19 -24.29
CA GLY A 275 -10.44 -8.10 -24.64
C GLY A 275 -11.49 -7.79 -23.56
N PHE A 276 -11.18 -8.03 -22.29
CA PHE A 276 -12.06 -7.66 -21.18
C PHE A 276 -12.13 -6.14 -21.00
N GLY A 277 -11.01 -5.41 -21.11
CA GLY A 277 -11.01 -3.96 -21.05
C GLY A 277 -11.54 -3.41 -19.72
N THR A 278 -12.30 -2.33 -19.76
CA THR A 278 -12.83 -1.64 -18.57
C THR A 278 -14.10 -2.26 -17.99
N GLN A 279 -14.54 -3.44 -18.46
CA GLN A 279 -15.83 -4.04 -18.08
C GLN A 279 -16.06 -4.19 -16.57
N PHE A 280 -15.01 -4.42 -15.76
CA PHE A 280 -15.17 -4.43 -14.30
C PHE A 280 -15.34 -3.01 -13.75
N ILE A 281 -14.51 -2.06 -14.21
CA ILE A 281 -14.57 -0.66 -13.81
C ILE A 281 -15.93 -0.04 -14.16
N ASP A 282 -16.43 -0.29 -15.37
CA ASP A 282 -17.65 0.30 -15.90
C ASP A 282 -18.92 -0.29 -15.29
N ASN A 283 -18.89 -1.56 -14.87
CA ASN A 283 -20.08 -2.26 -14.39
C ASN A 283 -20.07 -2.54 -12.88
N ALA A 284 -19.01 -2.21 -12.13
CA ALA A 284 -18.96 -2.42 -10.68
C ALA A 284 -19.86 -1.46 -9.88
N TYR A 285 -20.38 -0.41 -10.51
CA TYR A 285 -21.25 0.61 -9.90
C TYR A 285 -20.59 1.42 -8.75
N LEU A 286 -19.25 1.38 -8.67
CA LEU A 286 -18.48 2.10 -7.65
C LEU A 286 -18.21 3.55 -8.03
N ASN A 287 -18.06 3.88 -9.31
CA ASN A 287 -17.76 5.24 -9.78
C ASN A 287 -18.95 6.19 -9.59
N GLU A 288 -20.15 5.64 -9.70
CA GLU A 288 -21.43 6.33 -9.48
C GLU A 288 -21.58 6.75 -8.01
N TYR A 289 -21.18 5.89 -7.07
CA TYR A 289 -21.12 6.23 -5.66
C TYR A 289 -19.91 7.12 -5.34
N ALA A 290 -18.76 6.89 -5.99
CA ALA A 290 -17.56 7.70 -5.81
C ALA A 290 -17.84 9.19 -5.96
N ASP A 291 -18.59 9.54 -7.01
CA ASP A 291 -18.90 10.92 -7.39
C ASP A 291 -19.72 11.70 -6.36
N THR A 292 -20.54 11.01 -5.56
CA THR A 292 -21.44 11.65 -4.59
C THR A 292 -20.99 11.47 -3.14
N ASN A 293 -19.86 10.80 -2.90
CA ASN A 293 -19.41 10.42 -1.56
C ASN A 293 -17.93 10.73 -1.28
N GLN A 294 -17.30 11.63 -2.06
CA GLN A 294 -15.88 12.02 -1.88
C GLN A 294 -14.97 10.78 -1.78
N LEU A 295 -15.16 9.84 -2.70
CA LEU A 295 -14.53 8.54 -2.65
C LEU A 295 -13.72 8.34 -3.94
N ILE A 296 -12.41 8.14 -3.81
CA ILE A 296 -11.55 7.73 -4.91
C ILE A 296 -11.61 6.20 -5.01
N VAL A 297 -11.59 5.66 -6.23
CA VAL A 297 -11.56 4.20 -6.44
C VAL A 297 -10.30 3.81 -7.21
N LEU A 298 -9.42 3.04 -6.58
CA LEU A 298 -8.21 2.48 -7.21
C LEU A 298 -8.54 1.09 -7.76
N TYR A 299 -8.16 0.84 -9.01
CA TYR A 299 -8.36 -0.42 -9.74
C TYR A 299 -7.02 -0.99 -10.23
N PRO A 300 -6.23 -1.64 -9.35
CA PRO A 300 -5.03 -2.34 -9.75
C PRO A 300 -5.40 -3.49 -10.72
N GLN A 301 -4.47 -3.89 -11.59
CA GLN A 301 -4.71 -4.91 -12.61
C GLN A 301 -3.72 -6.07 -12.50
N ALA A 302 -4.26 -7.28 -12.28
CA ALA A 302 -3.54 -8.53 -12.49
C ALA A 302 -3.61 -8.96 -13.97
N ILE A 303 -2.63 -9.75 -14.42
CA ILE A 303 -2.60 -10.34 -15.77
C ILE A 303 -2.33 -11.83 -15.70
N ALA A 304 -2.72 -12.55 -16.75
CA ALA A 304 -2.38 -13.95 -16.88
C ALA A 304 -0.86 -14.13 -17.12
N THR A 305 -0.27 -15.14 -16.49
CA THR A 305 1.08 -15.58 -16.83
C THR A 305 1.08 -16.33 -18.16
N THR A 306 2.21 -16.29 -18.85
CA THR A 306 2.45 -17.15 -20.02
C THR A 306 2.71 -18.61 -19.62
N THR A 307 3.11 -18.85 -18.37
CA THR A 307 3.20 -20.17 -17.74
C THR A 307 1.86 -20.60 -17.13
N LEU A 308 1.77 -21.85 -16.68
CA LEU A 308 0.58 -22.40 -16.02
C LEU A 308 0.41 -21.96 -14.56
N ASP A 309 1.30 -21.11 -14.05
CA ASP A 309 1.25 -20.61 -12.67
C ASP A 309 -0.05 -19.84 -12.38
N ASN A 310 -0.45 -18.93 -13.27
CA ASN A 310 -1.67 -18.13 -13.18
C ASN A 310 -2.25 -17.79 -14.58
N PRO A 311 -2.75 -18.79 -15.35
CA PRO A 311 -3.23 -18.58 -16.71
C PRO A 311 -4.54 -17.77 -16.80
N ASN A 312 -5.21 -17.57 -15.67
CA ASN A 312 -6.49 -16.85 -15.59
C ASN A 312 -6.32 -15.38 -15.16
N GLY A 313 -5.09 -14.92 -14.88
CA GLY A 313 -4.85 -13.55 -14.42
C GLY A 313 -5.58 -13.22 -13.12
N CYS A 314 -5.58 -14.17 -12.19
CA CYS A 314 -6.05 -13.97 -10.83
C CYS A 314 -5.05 -13.13 -10.02
N TRP A 315 -5.48 -12.59 -8.90
CA TRP A 315 -4.56 -12.12 -7.86
C TRP A 315 -3.83 -13.29 -7.20
N ASN A 316 -2.68 -13.04 -6.58
CA ASN A 316 -1.92 -14.05 -5.87
C ASN A 316 -2.57 -14.35 -4.52
N TRP A 317 -3.31 -15.46 -4.49
CA TRP A 317 -3.93 -15.98 -3.27
C TRP A 317 -3.56 -17.44 -2.99
N TRP A 318 -2.59 -18.00 -3.73
CA TRP A 318 -2.09 -19.37 -3.53
C TRP A 318 -0.56 -19.53 -3.62
N GLY A 319 0.20 -18.43 -3.64
CA GLY A 319 1.66 -18.44 -3.57
C GLY A 319 2.36 -18.79 -4.89
N TYR A 320 1.74 -18.47 -6.03
CA TYR A 320 2.35 -18.74 -7.34
C TYR A 320 3.64 -17.93 -7.56
N LEU A 321 4.41 -18.28 -8.60
CA LEU A 321 5.68 -17.62 -8.96
C LEU A 321 6.70 -17.57 -7.79
N GLY A 322 6.61 -18.53 -6.87
CA GLY A 322 7.52 -18.66 -5.73
C GLY A 322 7.33 -17.61 -4.63
N ASP A 323 6.24 -16.84 -4.65
CA ASP A 323 5.96 -15.82 -3.63
C ASP A 323 5.24 -16.44 -2.43
N SER A 324 6.01 -17.02 -1.50
CA SER A 324 5.48 -17.61 -0.28
C SER A 324 4.96 -16.60 0.75
N ALA A 325 5.21 -15.30 0.51
CA ALA A 325 4.76 -14.20 1.35
C ALA A 325 3.48 -13.52 0.82
N TYR A 326 2.82 -14.05 -0.21
CA TYR A 326 1.70 -13.41 -0.92
C TYR A 326 0.59 -12.81 -0.04
N ALA A 327 0.37 -13.34 1.15
CA ALA A 327 -0.67 -12.91 2.08
C ALA A 327 -0.20 -11.96 3.18
N ARG A 328 1.11 -11.73 3.36
CA ARG A 328 1.71 -11.01 4.50
C ARG A 328 2.75 -9.98 4.03
N HIS A 329 3.25 -9.12 4.93
CA HIS A 329 4.31 -8.14 4.62
C HIS A 329 5.45 -8.78 3.81
N GLY A 330 5.90 -8.08 2.75
CA GLY A 330 6.87 -8.57 1.77
C GLY A 330 6.27 -9.36 0.59
N GLY A 331 4.97 -9.67 0.59
CA GLY A 331 4.27 -10.27 -0.55
C GLY A 331 4.20 -9.30 -1.73
N LYS A 332 4.60 -9.74 -2.92
CA LYS A 332 4.95 -8.79 -4.00
C LYS A 332 3.75 -8.01 -4.53
N GLN A 333 2.60 -8.65 -4.69
CA GLN A 333 1.38 -7.98 -5.17
C GLN A 333 0.77 -7.08 -4.11
N ILE A 334 0.75 -7.48 -2.84
CA ILE A 334 0.22 -6.63 -1.77
C ILE A 334 1.10 -5.39 -1.56
N GLU A 335 2.43 -5.53 -1.57
CA GLU A 335 3.36 -4.40 -1.48
C GLU A 335 3.20 -3.43 -2.66
N THR A 336 2.97 -3.96 -3.86
CA THR A 336 2.70 -3.14 -5.06
C THR A 336 1.42 -2.33 -4.91
N ILE A 337 0.33 -2.95 -4.44
CA ILE A 337 -0.95 -2.26 -4.21
C ILE A 337 -0.80 -1.23 -3.09
N MET A 338 -0.08 -1.54 -2.02
CA MET A 338 0.22 -0.59 -0.95
C MET A 338 0.98 0.61 -1.48
N ALA A 339 2.00 0.43 -2.31
CA ALA A 339 2.72 1.54 -2.93
C ALA A 339 1.80 2.46 -3.75
N MET A 340 0.80 1.91 -4.45
CA MET A 340 -0.23 2.70 -5.15
C MET A 340 -1.13 3.47 -4.17
N VAL A 341 -1.58 2.82 -3.09
CA VAL A 341 -2.36 3.46 -2.01
C VAL A 341 -1.59 4.63 -1.42
N HIS A 342 -0.29 4.46 -1.14
CA HIS A 342 0.55 5.52 -0.60
C HIS A 342 0.75 6.68 -1.55
N GLY A 343 0.98 6.39 -2.84
CA GLY A 343 1.04 7.42 -3.87
C GLY A 343 -0.24 8.26 -3.95
N LEU A 344 -1.41 7.63 -3.79
CA LEU A 344 -2.70 8.32 -3.76
C LEU A 344 -2.93 9.11 -2.47
N SER A 345 -2.42 8.65 -1.33
CA SER A 345 -2.59 9.35 -0.04
C SER A 345 -1.60 10.49 0.20
N GLY A 346 -0.78 10.84 -0.80
CA GLY A 346 0.22 11.91 -0.67
C GLY A 346 1.43 11.57 0.20
N GLY A 347 1.60 10.28 0.52
CA GLY A 347 2.83 9.79 1.13
C GLY A 347 3.86 9.46 0.06
N THR A 348 5.09 9.92 0.24
CA THR A 348 6.28 9.17 -0.17
C THR A 348 6.07 7.70 0.24
N PRO A 349 6.55 6.69 -0.54
CA PRO A 349 6.37 5.28 -0.18
C PRO A 349 6.71 5.05 1.30
N PRO A 350 6.03 4.15 2.02
CA PRO A 350 6.43 3.87 3.39
C PRO A 350 7.90 3.44 3.35
N PRO A 351 8.74 3.97 4.25
CA PRO A 351 9.72 3.09 4.85
C PRO A 351 8.92 1.88 5.37
N ALA A 352 9.41 0.66 5.13
CA ALA A 352 8.81 -0.57 5.67
C ALA A 352 8.21 -0.30 7.06
N LYS A 353 6.95 -0.69 7.36
CA LYS A 353 6.20 -0.35 8.60
C LYS A 353 6.92 -0.65 9.93
N ASN A 354 8.06 -1.30 9.85
CA ASN A 354 9.03 -1.49 10.91
C ASN A 354 10.18 -0.51 10.80
N ALA A 355 10.01 0.73 10.33
CA ALA A 355 11.10 1.68 10.18
C ALA A 355 10.65 3.14 10.13
N VAL A 356 11.45 4.03 10.72
CA VAL A 356 11.37 5.48 10.56
C VAL A 356 12.68 5.97 9.94
N THR A 357 12.60 6.91 8.99
CA THR A 357 13.77 7.62 8.47
C THR A 357 13.71 9.05 8.97
N ILE A 358 14.66 9.41 9.82
CA ILE A 358 14.71 10.69 10.53
C ILE A 358 15.78 11.55 9.85
N GLY A 359 15.39 12.72 9.35
CA GLY A 359 16.34 13.73 8.87
C GLY A 359 17.16 14.31 10.02
N SER A 360 18.42 14.65 9.78
CA SER A 360 19.23 15.34 10.78
C SER A 360 18.69 16.75 11.07
N THR A 361 19.11 17.37 12.16
CA THR A 361 18.61 18.68 12.59
C THR A 361 19.67 19.72 12.29
N ASP A 362 19.58 20.39 11.13
CA ASP A 362 20.63 21.30 10.63
C ASP A 362 21.10 22.33 11.68
N ALA A 363 20.20 22.89 12.48
CA ALA A 363 20.54 23.85 13.54
C ALA A 363 21.36 23.27 14.72
N GLN A 364 21.49 21.94 14.78
CA GLN A 364 22.21 21.16 15.78
C GLN A 364 23.36 20.35 15.17
N ASP A 365 23.47 20.35 13.85
CA ASP A 365 24.55 19.70 13.13
C ASP A 365 25.76 20.63 13.05
N GLY A 366 26.91 20.07 12.71
CA GLY A 366 28.13 20.83 12.54
C GLY A 366 29.35 19.93 12.51
N TYR A 367 30.53 20.51 12.36
CA TYR A 367 31.77 19.77 12.49
C TYR A 367 32.77 20.52 13.34
N LEU A 368 33.61 19.78 14.04
CA LEU A 368 34.70 20.30 14.87
C LEU A 368 36.03 20.01 14.22
N LYS A 369 37.02 20.83 14.54
CA LYS A 369 38.41 20.58 14.13
C LYS A 369 39.42 20.87 15.22
N ALA A 370 40.42 20.00 15.35
CA ALA A 370 41.52 20.17 16.30
C ALA A 370 42.87 19.71 15.71
N ALA A 371 43.94 20.00 16.43
CA ALA A 371 45.28 19.50 16.10
C ALA A 371 45.40 17.98 16.35
N ALA A 372 46.51 17.38 15.88
CA ALA A 372 46.77 15.94 16.01
C ALA A 372 46.86 15.47 17.47
N ASP A 373 47.34 16.35 18.35
CA ASP A 373 47.42 16.15 19.80
C ASP A 373 46.10 16.50 20.52
N GLU A 374 45.02 16.63 19.74
CA GLU A 374 43.66 16.98 20.19
C GLU A 374 43.51 18.39 20.78
N SER A 375 44.57 19.22 20.73
CA SER A 375 44.54 20.59 21.25
C SER A 375 43.83 21.57 20.29
N GLY A 376 43.34 22.68 20.86
CA GLY A 376 42.80 23.80 20.08
C GLY A 376 41.55 23.45 19.26
N ALA A 377 40.69 22.61 19.83
CA ALA A 377 39.39 22.26 19.26
C ALA A 377 38.53 23.51 19.06
N VAL A 378 38.01 23.67 17.85
CA VAL A 378 37.11 24.77 17.45
C VAL A 378 36.01 24.23 16.55
N VAL A 379 34.87 24.91 16.53
CA VAL A 379 33.80 24.63 15.56
C VAL A 379 34.26 25.06 14.15
N GLY A 380 33.93 24.24 13.17
CA GLY A 380 34.16 24.50 11.76
C GLY A 380 33.28 25.62 11.23
N THR A 381 33.75 26.31 10.19
CA THR A 381 33.07 27.53 9.68
C THR A 381 32.76 27.45 8.18
N LEU A 382 32.96 26.29 7.56
CA LEU A 382 32.79 26.11 6.12
C LEU A 382 31.51 25.35 5.75
N GLU A 383 30.62 25.13 6.72
CA GLU A 383 29.39 24.35 6.56
C GLU A 383 28.51 24.86 5.43
N ASP A 384 28.13 26.14 5.45
CA ASP A 384 27.30 26.75 4.40
C ASP A 384 27.93 26.61 2.99
N SER A 385 29.27 26.63 2.93
CA SER A 385 30.01 26.62 1.66
C SER A 385 30.22 25.23 1.09
N TYR A 386 30.52 24.23 1.93
CA TYR A 386 30.94 22.92 1.46
C TYR A 386 30.22 21.74 2.13
N GLY A 387 29.52 21.98 3.24
CA GLY A 387 28.93 20.96 4.11
C GLY A 387 29.80 20.64 5.33
N LEU A 388 29.58 19.46 5.91
CA LEU A 388 30.21 19.01 7.15
C LEU A 388 31.51 18.26 6.86
N ALA A 389 32.62 18.69 7.46
CA ALA A 389 33.94 18.11 7.16
C ALA A 389 34.27 16.87 8.02
N VAL A 390 34.91 15.89 7.41
CA VAL A 390 35.50 14.72 8.08
C VAL A 390 36.88 14.41 7.51
N GLY A 391 37.85 14.08 8.36
CA GLY A 391 39.24 13.80 7.97
C GLY A 391 40.16 15.01 8.13
N ARG A 392 41.37 14.97 7.55
CA ARG A 392 42.39 16.00 7.77
C ARG A 392 42.35 17.08 6.70
N GLY A 393 42.02 18.30 7.10
CA GLY A 393 41.96 19.48 6.24
C GLY A 393 43.33 19.95 5.76
N SER A 394 43.32 20.89 4.80
CA SER A 394 44.55 21.54 4.31
C SER A 394 45.22 22.44 5.36
N ASP A 395 44.47 22.87 6.37
CA ASP A 395 44.98 23.57 7.57
C ASP A 395 45.70 22.63 8.55
N GLY A 396 45.76 21.33 8.23
CA GLY A 396 46.42 20.31 9.03
C GLY A 396 45.62 19.84 10.24
N LYS A 397 44.41 20.37 10.45
CA LYS A 397 43.51 19.95 11.52
C LYS A 397 42.67 18.75 11.10
N PHE A 398 42.27 17.95 12.08
CA PHE A 398 41.41 16.78 11.90
C PHE A 398 39.98 17.18 12.18
N ASN A 399 39.07 16.79 11.31
CA ASN A 399 37.66 17.16 11.37
C ASN A 399 36.81 15.97 11.82
N ARG A 400 35.87 16.24 12.73
CA ARG A 400 34.84 15.29 13.20
C ARG A 400 33.48 15.94 12.96
N THR A 401 32.59 15.27 12.23
CA THR A 401 31.21 15.77 12.01
C THR A 401 30.31 15.26 13.12
N VAL A 402 29.38 16.08 13.61
CA VAL A 402 28.32 15.73 14.53
C VAL A 402 26.98 15.93 13.83
N LEU A 403 26.13 14.90 13.88
CA LEU A 403 24.80 14.87 13.32
C LEU A 403 23.80 14.62 14.46
N SER A 404 22.70 15.36 14.47
CA SER A 404 21.69 15.35 15.52
C SER A 404 20.36 14.86 14.95
N PHE A 405 19.77 13.83 15.56
CA PHE A 405 18.49 13.26 15.12
C PHE A 405 17.48 13.31 16.26
N ASP A 406 16.28 13.84 16.00
CA ASP A 406 15.17 13.75 16.94
C ASP A 406 14.58 12.34 16.95
N THR A 407 15.22 11.46 17.72
CA THR A 407 14.84 10.06 17.85
C THR A 407 13.62 9.83 18.74
N SER A 408 12.98 10.90 19.25
CA SER A 408 11.64 10.79 19.85
C SER A 408 10.56 10.41 18.83
N GLN A 409 10.86 10.56 17.53
CA GLN A 409 10.00 10.13 16.42
C GLN A 409 9.87 8.60 16.29
N ILE A 410 10.71 7.82 17.00
CA ILE A 410 10.59 6.36 17.05
C ILE A 410 9.38 6.00 17.92
N PRO A 411 8.41 5.19 17.43
CA PRO A 411 7.22 4.86 18.20
C PRO A 411 7.55 4.22 19.55
N ALA A 412 6.84 4.69 20.59
CA ALA A 412 7.00 4.16 21.94
C ALA A 412 6.65 2.66 22.01
N GLY A 413 7.35 1.93 22.89
CA GLY A 413 7.10 0.50 23.13
C GLY A 413 7.60 -0.46 22.03
N LYS A 414 8.18 0.04 20.94
CA LYS A 414 8.73 -0.80 19.85
C LYS A 414 10.16 -1.27 20.13
N GLU A 415 10.53 -2.49 19.76
CA GLU A 415 11.94 -2.95 19.87
C GLU A 415 12.72 -2.44 18.66
N ILE A 416 13.83 -1.73 18.84
CA ILE A 416 14.68 -1.32 17.70
C ILE A 416 15.49 -2.54 17.26
N THR A 417 15.32 -2.97 16.02
CA THR A 417 15.97 -4.16 15.46
C THR A 417 17.17 -3.82 14.60
N ARG A 418 17.20 -2.62 14.02
CA ARG A 418 18.27 -2.17 13.12
C ARG A 418 18.31 -0.66 13.07
N ALA A 419 19.47 -0.06 12.87
CA ALA A 419 19.57 1.36 12.53
C ALA A 419 20.85 1.63 11.74
N TYR A 420 20.82 2.59 10.83
CA TYR A 420 21.99 3.00 10.05
C TYR A 420 21.86 4.46 9.61
N VAL A 421 22.99 5.15 9.46
CA VAL A 421 23.03 6.55 9.01
C VAL A 421 23.41 6.62 7.53
N THR A 422 22.76 7.50 6.78
CA THR A 422 23.09 7.79 5.39
C THR A 422 23.59 9.22 5.26
N VAL A 423 24.75 9.38 4.63
CA VAL A 423 25.38 10.68 4.36
C VAL A 423 25.56 10.87 2.86
N THR A 424 25.56 12.12 2.40
CA THR A 424 25.73 12.45 0.98
C THR A 424 27.01 13.23 0.76
N ARG A 425 27.90 12.75 -0.10
CA ARG A 425 29.19 13.41 -0.36
C ARG A 425 28.97 14.67 -1.21
N SER A 426 29.53 15.78 -0.74
CA SER A 426 29.55 17.08 -1.42
C SER A 426 30.87 17.25 -2.19
N SER A 427 31.99 17.16 -1.49
CA SER A 427 33.32 17.35 -2.08
C SER A 427 34.38 16.63 -1.27
N SER A 428 35.63 16.64 -1.75
CA SER A 428 36.73 15.90 -1.14
C SER A 428 38.09 16.37 -1.65
N SER A 429 39.13 16.13 -0.87
CA SER A 429 40.52 16.19 -1.32
C SER A 429 41.26 14.97 -0.80
N GLY A 430 42.05 14.32 -1.67
CA GLY A 430 42.74 13.07 -1.33
C GLY A 430 41.76 11.90 -1.07
N ASP A 431 42.30 10.81 -0.52
CA ASP A 431 41.50 9.66 -0.08
C ASP A 431 41.73 9.40 1.42
N PRO A 432 40.79 9.80 2.29
CA PRO A 432 40.96 9.63 3.73
C PRO A 432 40.85 8.18 4.21
N TRP A 433 40.28 7.25 3.40
CA TRP A 433 40.28 5.82 3.69
C TRP A 433 41.62 5.15 3.37
N SER A 434 42.39 5.72 2.45
CA SER A 434 43.74 5.25 2.10
C SER A 434 44.85 5.94 2.91
N SER A 435 44.50 6.82 3.86
CA SER A 435 45.46 7.56 4.69
C SER A 435 45.09 7.48 6.19
N PRO A 436 45.80 6.67 7.00
CA PRO A 436 46.72 5.61 6.59
C PRO A 436 46.02 4.51 5.76
N PRO A 437 46.75 3.61 5.07
CA PRO A 437 46.14 2.52 4.31
C PRO A 437 45.18 1.69 5.17
N GLY A 438 43.93 1.55 4.72
CA GLY A 438 42.89 0.81 5.45
C GLY A 438 42.23 1.59 6.58
N ASN A 439 42.31 2.93 6.57
CA ASN A 439 41.62 3.78 7.55
C ASN A 439 40.10 3.66 7.41
N ARG A 440 39.40 3.77 8.53
CA ARG A 440 37.97 3.45 8.65
C ARG A 440 37.22 4.69 9.11
N LEU A 441 36.14 5.02 8.40
CA LEU A 441 35.23 6.09 8.81
C LEU A 441 34.21 5.52 9.77
N LEU A 442 34.36 5.81 11.05
CA LEU A 442 33.54 5.30 12.13
C LEU A 442 32.41 6.26 12.48
N VAL A 443 31.30 5.69 12.93
CA VAL A 443 30.13 6.36 13.50
C VAL A 443 30.12 6.10 15.00
N ASP A 444 30.44 7.09 15.82
CA ASP A 444 30.18 7.05 17.26
C ASP A 444 28.70 7.39 17.52
N THR A 445 28.08 6.79 18.54
CA THR A 445 26.68 7.04 18.94
C THR A 445 26.61 7.57 20.37
N GLN A 446 25.89 8.67 20.56
CA GLN A 446 25.66 9.31 21.85
C GLN A 446 24.17 9.33 22.20
N ARG A 447 23.83 8.80 23.37
CA ARG A 447 22.48 8.93 23.93
C ARG A 447 22.29 10.35 24.45
N GLY A 448 21.47 11.14 23.78
CA GLY A 448 21.40 12.58 24.04
C GLY A 448 22.40 13.33 23.18
N CYS A 449 22.94 14.41 23.75
CA CYS A 449 23.93 15.28 23.11
C CYS A 449 25.31 15.06 23.75
N PHE A 450 26.39 15.33 23.03
CA PHE A 450 27.77 15.21 23.52
C PHE A 450 28.07 16.25 24.62
N GLY A 451 27.56 17.47 24.43
CA GLY A 451 27.45 18.54 25.42
C GLY A 451 26.10 19.23 25.27
N GLY A 452 26.11 20.49 24.83
CA GLY A 452 24.94 21.10 24.21
C GLY A 452 24.48 20.34 22.96
N CYS A 453 23.22 20.53 22.55
CA CYS A 453 22.74 19.90 21.31
C CYS A 453 23.14 20.67 20.05
N ALA A 454 23.44 21.96 20.16
CA ALA A 454 24.18 22.66 19.11
C ALA A 454 25.67 22.36 19.28
N VAL A 455 26.37 22.14 18.16
CA VAL A 455 27.78 21.77 18.16
C VAL A 455 28.63 22.84 18.85
N GLU A 456 29.42 22.42 19.83
CA GLU A 456 30.27 23.28 20.64
C GLU A 456 31.66 22.67 20.87
N THR A 457 32.64 23.50 21.20
CA THR A 457 34.06 23.09 21.23
C THR A 457 34.37 21.89 22.14
N THR A 458 33.60 21.72 23.22
CA THR A 458 33.70 20.61 24.18
C THR A 458 33.33 19.25 23.58
N ASP A 459 32.51 19.22 22.52
CA ASP A 459 32.08 17.98 21.84
C ASP A 459 33.24 17.22 21.21
N TRP A 460 34.37 17.90 20.93
CA TRP A 460 35.56 17.25 20.39
C TRP A 460 36.06 16.14 21.32
N ALA A 461 36.21 16.45 22.60
CA ALA A 461 36.76 15.53 23.61
C ALA A 461 35.68 14.71 24.32
N ALA A 462 34.39 14.98 24.05
CA ALA A 462 33.30 14.26 24.67
C ALA A 462 33.32 12.77 24.31
N THR A 463 33.24 11.93 25.34
CA THR A 463 33.19 10.47 25.19
C THR A 463 31.80 10.05 24.74
N PRO A 464 31.66 9.31 23.60
CA PRO A 464 30.37 8.82 23.16
C PRO A 464 29.88 7.70 24.07
N THR A 465 28.57 7.48 24.10
CA THR A 465 27.97 6.32 24.76
C THR A 465 28.52 5.03 24.15
N VAL A 466 28.64 4.96 22.82
CA VAL A 466 29.27 3.86 22.08
C VAL A 466 30.20 4.44 21.01
N ALA A 467 31.51 4.19 21.12
CA ALA A 467 32.47 4.52 20.08
C ALA A 467 32.44 3.48 18.96
N GLY A 468 32.55 3.90 17.70
CA GLY A 468 32.62 3.00 16.55
C GLY A 468 31.44 2.04 16.42
N ALA A 469 30.22 2.53 16.66
CA ALA A 469 28.99 1.76 16.57
C ALA A 469 28.70 1.26 15.15
N ALA A 470 29.13 1.98 14.10
CA ALA A 470 29.06 1.54 12.72
C ALA A 470 30.23 2.11 11.90
N GLU A 471 30.32 1.70 10.64
CA GLU A 471 31.32 2.16 9.68
C GLU A 471 30.68 2.59 8.36
N ILE A 472 31.21 3.65 7.74
CA ILE A 472 30.84 4.08 6.39
C ILE A 472 31.96 3.69 5.44
N ALA A 473 31.68 2.75 4.55
CA ALA A 473 32.62 2.33 3.51
C ALA A 473 32.94 3.47 2.55
N SER A 474 34.12 3.43 1.91
CA SER A 474 34.52 4.45 0.94
C SER A 474 33.52 4.58 -0.21
N PHE A 475 33.34 5.82 -0.68
CA PHE A 475 32.38 6.16 -1.72
C PHE A 475 32.83 7.45 -2.41
N SER A 476 32.81 7.47 -3.74
CA SER A 476 33.38 8.57 -4.55
C SER A 476 32.40 9.70 -4.86
N SER A 477 31.09 9.43 -4.79
CA SER A 477 30.01 10.39 -5.05
C SER A 477 28.69 9.89 -4.46
N GLY A 478 27.68 10.76 -4.41
CA GLY A 478 26.33 10.41 -3.98
C GLY A 478 26.20 10.08 -2.50
N SER A 479 25.14 9.35 -2.15
CA SER A 479 24.84 8.95 -0.79
C SER A 479 25.41 7.58 -0.44
N LYS A 480 25.80 7.40 0.82
CA LYS A 480 26.30 6.14 1.35
C LYS A 480 25.74 5.90 2.74
N ALA A 481 25.13 4.73 2.91
CA ALA A 481 24.73 4.22 4.21
C ALA A 481 25.94 3.63 4.97
N SER A 482 25.94 3.77 6.28
CA SER A 482 26.79 3.00 7.18
C SER A 482 26.40 1.52 7.17
N THR A 483 27.25 0.67 7.75
CA THR A 483 26.80 -0.60 8.30
C THR A 483 25.71 -0.36 9.34
N ASP A 484 25.02 -1.42 9.74
CA ASP A 484 24.11 -1.35 10.86
C ASP A 484 24.86 -0.93 12.14
N LEU A 485 24.23 -0.10 12.96
CA LEU A 485 24.69 0.19 14.31
C LEU A 485 24.80 -1.12 15.08
N SER A 486 25.90 -1.27 15.82
CA SER A 486 26.11 -2.39 16.73
C SER A 486 25.01 -2.46 17.79
N ALA A 487 24.89 -3.59 18.47
CA ALA A 487 23.91 -3.75 19.56
C ALA A 487 24.04 -2.63 20.63
N GLY A 488 25.27 -2.20 20.93
CA GLY A 488 25.52 -1.05 21.79
C GLY A 488 25.00 0.26 21.20
N GLY A 489 25.24 0.49 19.90
CA GLY A 489 24.72 1.65 19.18
C GLY A 489 23.19 1.72 19.17
N LEU A 490 22.51 0.59 18.93
CA LEU A 490 21.04 0.51 19.03
C LEU A 490 20.55 0.84 20.44
N TYR A 491 21.24 0.35 21.48
CA TYR A 491 20.93 0.67 22.87
C TYR A 491 21.18 2.16 23.18
N ALA A 492 22.13 2.81 22.52
CA ALA A 492 22.41 4.23 22.74
C ALA A 492 21.38 5.18 22.11
N ILE A 493 20.44 4.70 21.28
CA ILE A 493 19.38 5.55 20.71
C ILE A 493 18.46 6.07 21.82
N ASN A 494 18.37 7.41 21.93
CA ASN A 494 17.56 8.11 22.91
C ASN A 494 16.11 8.26 22.45
N ARG A 495 15.24 7.36 22.91
CA ARG A 495 13.84 7.30 22.48
C ARG A 495 12.95 8.46 22.95
N THR A 496 13.47 9.35 23.79
CA THR A 496 12.70 10.46 24.37
C THR A 496 13.25 11.82 23.98
N GLY A 497 14.17 11.88 23.00
CA GLY A 497 14.79 13.12 22.56
C GLY A 497 15.88 12.88 21.53
N THR A 498 16.90 13.73 21.53
CA THR A 498 17.98 13.71 20.53
C THR A 498 18.93 12.52 20.72
N THR A 499 19.33 11.92 19.61
CA THR A 499 20.54 11.06 19.50
C THR A 499 21.54 11.77 18.60
N GLN A 500 22.77 11.94 19.08
CA GLN A 500 23.86 12.47 18.26
C GLN A 500 24.76 11.35 17.73
N LEU A 501 25.13 11.45 16.46
CA LEU A 501 26.13 10.61 15.82
C LEU A 501 27.36 11.44 15.49
N ARG A 502 28.56 10.95 15.81
CA ARG A 502 29.82 11.60 15.44
C ARG A 502 30.58 10.78 14.42
N LEU A 503 30.83 11.37 13.26
CA LEU A 503 31.64 10.78 12.19
C LEU A 503 33.10 11.18 12.38
N ARG A 504 33.97 10.18 12.46
CA ARG A 504 35.42 10.38 12.54
C ARG A 504 36.18 9.25 11.89
N PHE A 505 37.37 9.53 11.39
CA PHE A 505 38.28 8.46 11.03
C PHE A 505 38.92 7.83 12.27
N GLU A 506 39.15 6.52 12.21
CA GLU A 506 39.80 5.75 13.28
C GLU A 506 41.26 6.16 13.45
N GLY A 507 42.00 6.25 12.36
CA GLY A 507 43.39 6.70 12.32
C GLY A 507 43.53 8.15 11.87
N SER A 508 44.52 8.84 12.42
CA SER A 508 44.93 10.16 11.96
C SER A 508 45.56 10.07 10.56
N GLN A 509 44.95 10.74 9.57
CA GLN A 509 45.52 10.90 8.23
C GLN A 509 46.94 11.49 8.29
N ILE A 510 47.83 10.98 7.44
CA ILE A 510 49.23 11.40 7.33
C ILE A 510 49.43 12.58 6.36
N SER A 511 48.42 12.91 5.56
CA SER A 511 48.40 14.02 4.61
C SER A 511 47.01 14.66 4.52
N THR A 512 46.86 15.73 3.74
CA THR A 512 45.55 16.34 3.48
C THR A 512 44.64 15.34 2.78
N ALA A 513 43.70 14.79 3.53
CA ALA A 513 42.76 13.79 3.06
C ALA A 513 41.45 13.95 3.84
N TYR A 514 40.41 14.45 3.17
CA TYR A 514 39.13 14.77 3.79
C TYR A 514 37.98 14.66 2.79
N LEU A 515 36.77 14.60 3.32
CA LEU A 515 35.54 14.83 2.57
C LEU A 515 34.64 15.81 3.30
N PHE A 516 33.82 16.51 2.51
CA PHE A 516 32.66 17.21 2.99
C PHE A 516 31.40 16.42 2.64
N VAL A 517 30.46 16.38 3.57
CA VAL A 517 29.16 15.71 3.41
C VAL A 517 28.00 16.66 3.69
N ASN A 518 26.82 16.32 3.19
CA ASN A 518 25.54 16.89 3.58
C ASN A 518 25.35 18.39 3.33
N LYS A 519 25.96 18.95 2.27
CA LYS A 519 25.75 20.35 1.86
C LYS A 519 24.33 20.61 1.36
N ASP A 520 23.91 19.85 0.34
CA ASP A 520 22.63 20.07 -0.36
C ASP A 520 21.61 18.96 -0.06
N THR A 521 22.00 17.98 0.75
CA THR A 521 21.19 16.81 1.09
C THR A 521 21.43 16.44 2.53
N GLN A 522 20.39 16.57 3.35
CA GLN A 522 20.44 16.29 4.77
C GLN A 522 20.85 14.82 5.04
N ALA A 523 21.51 14.58 6.18
CA ALA A 523 21.81 13.22 6.59
C ALA A 523 20.52 12.56 7.10
N THR A 524 20.40 11.25 6.95
CA THR A 524 19.25 10.52 7.47
C THR A 524 19.69 9.39 8.39
N LEU A 525 18.94 9.20 9.48
CA LEU A 525 19.04 8.04 10.34
C LEU A 525 17.81 7.16 10.09
N THR A 526 18.02 6.00 9.48
CA THR A 526 16.96 5.00 9.35
C THR A 526 17.00 4.09 10.57
N VAL A 527 15.88 3.96 11.27
CA VAL A 527 15.72 3.08 12.44
C VAL A 527 14.60 2.11 12.16
N GLU A 528 14.93 0.82 12.10
CA GLU A 528 13.96 -0.26 12.01
C GLU A 528 13.56 -0.78 13.39
N TYR A 529 12.28 -1.09 13.58
CA TYR A 529 11.70 -1.50 14.85
C TYR A 529 10.52 -2.49 14.68
N ARG A 530 10.23 -3.32 15.67
CA ARG A 530 9.08 -4.27 15.66
C ARG A 530 8.16 -4.08 16.86
#